data_AF-A0A6I3KJC5-F1
#
_entry.id   AF-A0A6I3KJC5-F1
#
_cell.length_a   1.000
_cell.length_b   1.000
_cell.length_c   1.000
_cell.angle_alpha   90.00
_cell.angle_beta   90.00
_cell.angle_gamma   90.00
#
_symmetry.space_group_name_H-M   'P 1'
#
loop_
_entity.id
_entity.type
_entity.pdbx_description
1 polymer ?
#
loop_
_entity_poly.entity_id
_entity_poly.type
_entity_poly.pdbx_seq_one_letter_code
_entity_poly.pdbx_strand_id
1 'polypeptide(L)'
;MSSLRRALIIGLGAAVSLLALGFVLFASVVTRFPADNNPHADGIVVLTGESMRIAEGARLLDEGRAQRMLISGVFRRTGKKALLEISGLPEDKFDCCVDIGYAALDTAGNANETRAWAVSHGYGSLIVVTASYHMPRSLAELALALPSTELIPHPVIPNNFPPTRWWLHASVTRTLVSEYFKFLPAAAHFTIARLLRSTQPNSVAEMPAENPAAGIF
;
A
#
# COMPACT_ATOMS: atom_id res chain seq x y z
N MET A 1 -34.42 -13.69 29.25
CA MET A 1 -33.84 -14.51 28.16
C MET A 1 -34.28 -14.07 26.76
N SER A 2 -35.56 -13.71 26.54
CA SER A 2 -36.05 -13.25 25.22
C SER A 2 -35.50 -11.90 24.74
N SER A 3 -35.30 -10.94 25.65
CA SER A 3 -34.72 -9.62 25.35
C SER A 3 -33.24 -9.68 24.95
N LEU A 4 -32.42 -10.45 25.69
CA LEU A 4 -31.01 -10.68 25.35
C LEU A 4 -30.88 -11.39 24.00
N ARG A 5 -31.68 -12.42 23.73
CA ARG A 5 -31.70 -13.11 22.44
C ARG A 5 -32.07 -12.15 21.29
N ARG A 6 -33.07 -11.28 21.48
CA ARG A 6 -33.44 -10.25 20.49
C ARG A 6 -32.31 -9.25 20.25
N ALA A 7 -31.67 -8.76 21.31
CA ALA A 7 -30.55 -7.84 21.21
C ALA A 7 -29.36 -8.47 20.45
N LEU A 8 -29.04 -9.74 20.73
CA LEU A 8 -27.99 -10.47 20.01
C LEU A 8 -28.31 -10.65 18.52
N ILE A 9 -29.56 -10.98 18.17
CA ILE A 9 -29.99 -11.11 16.78
C ILE A 9 -29.89 -9.77 16.05
N ILE A 10 -30.35 -8.69 16.66
CA ILE A 10 -30.27 -7.34 16.09
C ILE A 10 -28.81 -6.93 15.90
N GLY A 11 -27.98 -7.14 16.92
CA GLY A 11 -26.55 -6.81 16.87
C GLY A 11 -25.81 -7.58 15.78
N LEU A 12 -26.04 -8.89 15.67
CA LEU A 12 -25.46 -9.72 14.60
C LEU A 12 -25.94 -9.26 13.22
N GLY A 13 -27.25 -9.00 13.06
CA GLY A 13 -27.82 -8.51 11.81
C GLY A 13 -27.22 -7.17 11.37
N ALA A 14 -27.04 -6.24 12.31
CA ALA A 14 -26.38 -4.96 12.05
C ALA A 14 -24.91 -5.15 11.63
N ALA A 15 -24.16 -6.00 12.34
CA ALA A 15 -22.76 -6.27 12.03
C ALA A 15 -22.59 -6.90 10.62
N VAL A 16 -23.43 -7.88 10.28
CA VAL A 16 -23.45 -8.48 8.93
C VAL A 16 -23.80 -7.46 7.86
N SER A 17 -24.78 -6.58 8.13
CA SER A 17 -25.19 -5.53 7.18
C SER A 17 -24.07 -4.52 6.93
N LEU A 18 -23.35 -4.12 7.98
CA LEU A 18 -22.20 -3.22 7.87
C LEU A 18 -21.04 -3.86 7.10
N LEU A 19 -20.75 -5.14 7.36
CA LEU A 19 -19.73 -5.89 6.64
C LEU A 19 -20.07 -6.02 5.14
N ALA A 20 -21.33 -6.31 4.83
CA ALA A 20 -21.81 -6.41 3.45
C ALA A 20 -21.76 -5.06 2.73
N LEU A 21 -22.22 -3.98 3.38
CA LEU A 21 -22.14 -2.63 2.81
C LEU A 21 -20.68 -2.21 2.59
N GLY A 22 -19.80 -2.47 3.56
CA GLY A 22 -18.38 -2.18 3.45
C GLY A 22 -17.72 -2.96 2.31
N PHE A 23 -18.09 -4.22 2.10
CA PHE A 23 -17.63 -5.00 0.96
C PHE A 23 -18.10 -4.40 -0.38
N VAL A 24 -19.37 -3.99 -0.48
CA VAL A 24 -19.91 -3.35 -1.70
C VAL A 24 -19.15 -2.05 -2.00
N LEU A 25 -18.90 -1.23 -0.99
CA LEU A 25 -18.12 0.00 -1.15
C LEU A 25 -16.68 -0.30 -1.59
N PHE A 26 -16.00 -1.22 -0.92
CA PHE A 26 -14.66 -1.68 -1.30
C PHE A 26 -14.62 -2.14 -2.76
N ALA A 27 -15.51 -3.05 -3.13
CA ALA A 27 -15.60 -3.59 -4.49
C ALA A 27 -15.87 -2.48 -5.51
N SER A 28 -16.75 -1.52 -5.18
CA SER A 28 -17.07 -0.39 -6.07
C SER A 28 -15.89 0.56 -6.30
N VAL A 29 -14.94 0.63 -5.38
CA VAL A 29 -13.73 1.44 -5.51
C VAL A 29 -12.68 0.70 -6.34
N VAL A 30 -12.39 -0.55 -6.00
CA VAL A 30 -11.28 -1.30 -6.62
C VAL A 30 -11.56 -1.85 -8.02
N THR A 31 -12.83 -1.82 -8.43
CA THR A 31 -13.25 -2.23 -9.79
C THR A 31 -13.48 -1.06 -10.74
N ARG A 32 -13.37 0.19 -10.26
CA ARG A 32 -13.40 1.36 -11.14
C ARG A 32 -12.07 1.49 -11.87
N PHE A 33 -12.13 1.87 -13.14
CA PHE A 33 -10.95 2.29 -13.87
C PHE A 33 -10.41 3.59 -13.24
N PRO A 34 -9.11 3.65 -12.95
CA PRO A 34 -8.50 4.90 -12.53
C PRO A 34 -8.69 5.94 -13.63
N ALA A 35 -8.93 7.19 -13.22
CA ALA A 35 -8.82 8.31 -14.13
C ALA A 35 -7.37 8.44 -14.59
N ASP A 36 -7.17 9.00 -15.79
CA ASP A 36 -5.82 9.32 -16.27
C ASP A 36 -5.34 10.58 -15.54
N ASN A 37 -4.51 10.38 -14.52
CA ASN A 37 -4.13 11.44 -13.59
C ASN A 37 -2.76 12.06 -13.92
N ASN A 38 -2.09 11.58 -14.97
CA ASN A 38 -0.68 11.87 -15.30
C ASN A 38 0.22 12.13 -14.06
N PRO A 39 0.34 11.17 -13.12
CA PRO A 39 1.01 11.44 -11.84
C PRO A 39 2.51 11.68 -12.01
N HIS A 40 3.06 12.59 -11.20
CA HIS A 40 4.50 12.80 -11.01
C HIS A 40 4.84 12.72 -9.51
N ALA A 41 5.98 12.12 -9.18
CA ALA A 41 6.49 12.02 -7.81
C ALA A 41 8.03 11.90 -7.80
N ASP A 42 8.64 11.88 -6.61
CA ASP A 42 10.08 11.68 -6.47
C ASP A 42 10.48 10.23 -6.84
N GLY A 43 9.68 9.26 -6.40
CA GLY A 43 9.92 7.83 -6.63
C GLY A 43 8.67 7.05 -7.06
N ILE A 44 8.89 5.88 -7.65
CA ILE A 44 7.85 4.86 -7.90
C ILE A 44 8.11 3.68 -6.98
N VAL A 45 7.08 3.16 -6.34
CA VAL A 45 7.15 1.88 -5.63
C VAL A 45 6.19 0.90 -6.29
N VAL A 46 6.75 -0.21 -6.78
CA VAL A 46 5.99 -1.34 -7.31
C VAL A 46 5.92 -2.43 -6.25
N LEU A 47 4.71 -2.72 -5.78
CA LEU A 47 4.48 -3.81 -4.83
C LEU A 47 4.23 -5.11 -5.59
N THR A 48 5.17 -6.04 -5.45
CA THR A 48 5.21 -7.28 -6.24
C THR A 48 3.97 -8.16 -6.05
N GLY A 49 3.82 -9.09 -6.99
CA GLY A 49 2.69 -9.99 -7.18
C GLY A 49 2.71 -10.42 -8.64
N GLU A 50 1.70 -10.02 -9.41
CA GLU A 50 1.65 -10.26 -10.87
C GLU A 50 2.65 -9.39 -11.64
N SER A 51 3.16 -9.91 -12.77
CA SER A 51 4.20 -9.27 -13.60
C SER A 51 3.79 -7.92 -14.20
N MET A 52 2.49 -7.74 -14.50
CA MET A 52 1.94 -6.51 -15.10
C MET A 52 2.28 -5.24 -14.30
N ARG A 53 2.50 -5.37 -13.00
CA ARG A 53 2.82 -4.23 -12.11
C ARG A 53 4.22 -3.68 -12.35
N ILE A 54 5.18 -4.56 -12.63
CA ILE A 54 6.56 -4.19 -12.88
C ILE A 54 6.66 -3.47 -14.23
N ALA A 55 6.02 -4.03 -15.26
CA ALA A 55 5.95 -3.40 -16.58
C ALA A 55 5.29 -2.00 -16.51
N GLU A 56 4.21 -1.85 -15.72
CA GLU A 56 3.57 -0.54 -15.58
C GLU A 56 4.43 0.47 -14.81
N GLY A 57 5.07 0.07 -13.70
CA GLY A 57 6.01 0.96 -13.01
C GLY A 57 7.19 1.36 -13.88
N ALA A 58 7.70 0.43 -14.68
CA ALA A 58 8.75 0.67 -15.65
C ALA A 58 8.32 1.66 -16.74
N ARG A 59 7.09 1.56 -17.25
CA ARG A 59 6.53 2.53 -18.20
C ARG A 59 6.50 3.95 -17.60
N LEU A 60 6.04 4.09 -16.36
CA LEU A 60 6.02 5.39 -15.67
C LEU A 60 7.43 5.96 -15.46
N LEU A 61 8.39 5.11 -15.11
CA LEU A 61 9.81 5.51 -15.00
C LEU A 61 10.36 5.90 -16.38
N ASP A 62 9.95 5.19 -17.43
CA ASP A 62 10.42 5.47 -18.78
C ASP A 62 9.98 6.85 -19.27
N GLU A 63 8.73 7.20 -18.97
CA GLU A 63 8.09 8.49 -19.23
C GLU A 63 8.58 9.63 -18.32
N GLY A 64 9.53 9.38 -17.42
CA GLY A 64 10.11 10.40 -16.55
C GLY A 64 9.17 10.89 -15.44
N ARG A 65 8.20 10.05 -15.02
CA ARG A 65 7.24 10.41 -13.97
C ARG A 65 7.82 10.36 -12.55
N ALA A 66 9.00 9.76 -12.40
CA ALA A 66 9.79 9.77 -11.18
C ALA A 66 11.28 9.56 -11.47
N GLN A 67 12.12 9.74 -10.45
CA GLN A 67 13.58 9.64 -10.59
C GLN A 67 14.08 8.19 -10.52
N ARG A 68 13.45 7.37 -9.66
CA ARG A 68 13.80 5.96 -9.44
C ARG A 68 12.56 5.11 -9.17
N MET A 69 12.71 3.81 -9.36
CA MET A 69 11.68 2.82 -9.04
C MET A 69 12.20 1.77 -8.07
N LEU A 70 11.47 1.50 -6.99
CA LEU A 70 11.67 0.32 -6.15
C LEU A 70 10.72 -0.80 -6.58
N ILE A 71 11.25 -2.01 -6.79
CA ILE A 71 10.46 -3.24 -6.88
C ILE A 71 10.53 -3.94 -5.51
N SER A 72 9.48 -3.82 -4.69
CA SER A 72 9.46 -4.31 -3.30
C SER A 72 8.80 -5.70 -3.20
N GLY A 73 9.40 -6.59 -2.41
CA GLY A 73 8.90 -7.95 -2.18
C GLY A 73 9.21 -8.95 -3.29
N VAL A 74 10.35 -8.80 -3.97
CA VAL A 74 10.77 -9.73 -5.02
C VAL A 74 11.04 -11.12 -4.43
N PHE A 75 10.57 -12.16 -5.11
CA PHE A 75 10.89 -13.53 -4.71
C PHE A 75 12.41 -13.77 -4.79
N ARG A 76 13.02 -14.31 -3.73
CA ARG A 76 14.48 -14.42 -3.58
C ARG A 76 15.22 -15.14 -4.71
N ARG A 77 14.54 -15.97 -5.50
CA ARG A 77 15.13 -16.68 -6.65
C ARG A 77 14.95 -15.93 -7.98
N THR A 78 14.15 -14.87 -8.01
CA THR A 78 13.99 -14.02 -9.19
C THR A 78 15.23 -13.15 -9.32
N GLY A 79 16.05 -13.44 -10.33
CA GLY A 79 17.24 -12.67 -10.62
C GLY A 79 16.95 -11.39 -11.41
N LYS A 80 17.93 -10.48 -11.41
CA LYS A 80 17.92 -9.21 -12.16
C LYS A 80 17.50 -9.38 -13.62
N LYS A 81 18.03 -10.38 -14.33
CA LYS A 81 17.73 -10.63 -15.75
C LYS A 81 16.23 -10.84 -16.01
N ALA A 82 15.55 -11.56 -15.12
CA ALA A 82 14.10 -11.79 -15.25
C ALA A 82 13.30 -10.50 -14.99
N LEU A 83 13.73 -9.69 -14.01
CA LEU A 83 13.08 -8.40 -13.74
C LEU A 83 13.30 -7.41 -14.88
N LEU A 84 14.50 -7.38 -15.46
CA LEU A 84 14.82 -6.58 -16.64
C LEU A 84 13.89 -6.95 -17.81
N GLU A 85 13.77 -8.25 -18.11
CA GLU A 85 12.88 -8.75 -19.16
C GLU A 85 11.41 -8.38 -18.91
N ILE A 86 10.91 -8.54 -17.68
CA ILE A 86 9.53 -8.16 -17.32
C ILE A 86 9.33 -6.65 -17.40
N SER A 87 10.34 -5.86 -17.01
CA SER A 87 10.24 -4.38 -17.01
C SER A 87 10.14 -3.81 -18.42
N GLY A 88 10.76 -4.46 -19.41
CA GLY A 88 10.88 -3.92 -20.76
C GLY A 88 11.77 -2.68 -20.88
N LEU A 89 12.49 -2.30 -19.82
CA LEU A 89 13.42 -1.17 -19.84
C LEU A 89 14.71 -1.51 -20.59
N PRO A 90 15.36 -0.49 -21.19
CA PRO A 90 16.78 -0.57 -21.53
C PRO A 90 17.63 -0.93 -20.31
N GLU A 91 18.69 -1.72 -20.50
CA GLU A 91 19.54 -2.22 -19.41
C GLU A 91 20.22 -1.08 -18.63
N ASP A 92 20.67 -0.03 -19.31
CA ASP A 92 21.25 1.16 -18.69
C ASP A 92 20.25 1.90 -17.80
N LYS A 93 18.99 2.00 -18.21
CA LYS A 93 17.92 2.63 -17.42
C LYS A 93 17.52 1.78 -16.22
N PHE A 94 17.48 0.46 -16.39
CA PHE A 94 17.24 -0.46 -15.28
C PHE A 94 18.36 -0.33 -14.24
N ASP A 95 19.62 -0.31 -14.68
CA ASP A 95 20.80 -0.30 -13.82
C ASP A 95 21.00 1.02 -13.10
N CYS A 96 20.65 2.15 -13.75
CA CYS A 96 20.74 3.44 -13.11
C CYS A 96 19.70 3.60 -12.02
N CYS A 97 18.48 3.13 -12.26
CA CYS A 97 17.30 3.77 -11.67
C CYS A 97 16.25 2.79 -11.11
N VAL A 98 16.53 1.48 -11.14
CA VAL A 98 15.67 0.47 -10.53
C VAL A 98 16.38 -0.18 -9.35
N ASP A 99 15.76 -0.08 -8.17
CA ASP A 99 16.19 -0.73 -6.94
C ASP A 99 15.33 -1.98 -6.69
N ILE A 100 15.96 -3.06 -6.22
CA ILE A 100 15.30 -4.36 -6.02
C ILE A 100 15.28 -4.71 -4.54
N GLY A 101 14.07 -4.81 -3.96
CA GLY A 101 13.83 -5.20 -2.58
C GLY A 101 13.42 -6.68 -2.47
N TYR A 102 14.12 -7.44 -1.62
CA TYR A 102 13.85 -8.86 -1.35
C TYR A 102 13.42 -9.14 0.10
N ALA A 103 13.43 -8.12 0.96
CA ALA A 103 13.24 -8.28 2.40
C ALA A 103 11.76 -8.43 2.77
N ALA A 104 10.86 -7.85 1.98
CA ALA A 104 9.44 -7.89 2.26
C ALA A 104 8.83 -9.29 1.98
N LEU A 105 8.15 -9.84 3.00
CA LEU A 105 7.46 -11.13 2.94
C LEU A 105 5.92 -10.98 2.96
N ASP A 106 5.44 -9.81 3.34
CA ASP A 106 4.03 -9.44 3.40
C ASP A 106 3.86 -7.94 3.15
N THR A 107 2.63 -7.43 3.29
CA THR A 107 2.31 -6.04 2.97
C THR A 107 2.85 -5.04 4.00
N ALA A 108 3.02 -5.44 5.27
CA ALA A 108 3.67 -4.60 6.26
C ALA A 108 5.19 -4.55 6.01
N GLY A 109 5.80 -5.68 5.62
CA GLY A 109 7.17 -5.78 5.15
C GLY A 109 7.43 -4.90 3.94
N ASN A 110 6.52 -4.90 2.96
CA ASN A 110 6.59 -4.01 1.80
C ASN A 110 6.61 -2.54 2.23
N ALA A 111 5.75 -2.15 3.19
CA ALA A 111 5.70 -0.78 3.69
C ALA A 111 7.00 -0.38 4.40
N ASN A 112 7.58 -1.28 5.20
CA ASN A 112 8.86 -1.03 5.89
C ASN A 112 10.04 -0.95 4.93
N GLU A 113 10.10 -1.82 3.93
CA GLU A 113 11.13 -1.79 2.87
C GLU A 113 11.03 -0.51 2.04
N THR A 114 9.80 -0.14 1.64
CA THR A 114 9.53 1.12 0.95
C THR A 114 9.93 2.32 1.79
N ARG A 115 9.64 2.29 3.11
CA ARG A 115 10.03 3.36 4.02
C ARG A 115 11.54 3.54 4.07
N ALA A 116 12.29 2.45 4.27
CA ALA A 116 13.74 2.49 4.33
C ALA A 116 14.32 3.08 3.04
N TRP A 117 13.81 2.64 1.89
CA TRP A 117 14.23 3.13 0.58
C TRP A 117 13.87 4.61 0.33
N ALA A 118 12.66 5.04 0.68
CA ALA A 118 12.24 6.43 0.51
C ALA A 118 13.05 7.37 1.41
N VAL A 119 13.32 6.96 2.66
CA VAL A 119 14.16 7.72 3.60
C VAL A 119 15.60 7.82 3.12
N SER A 120 16.20 6.73 2.61
CA SER A 120 17.58 6.76 2.12
C SER A 120 17.79 7.68 0.92
N HIS A 121 16.74 7.93 0.14
CA HIS A 121 16.76 8.83 -1.01
C HIS A 121 16.18 10.23 -0.72
N GLY A 122 15.60 10.44 0.47
CA GLY A 122 14.97 11.72 0.82
C GLY A 122 13.67 12.03 0.06
N TYR A 123 12.92 11.00 -0.36
CA TYR A 123 11.71 11.17 -1.16
C TYR A 123 10.49 11.58 -0.31
N GLY A 124 9.82 12.65 -0.74
CA GLY A 124 8.61 13.20 -0.12
C GLY A 124 7.31 12.77 -0.79
N SER A 125 7.38 12.23 -2.01
CA SER A 125 6.22 11.75 -2.77
C SER A 125 6.54 10.43 -3.49
N LEU A 126 5.56 9.51 -3.52
CA LEU A 126 5.69 8.20 -4.16
C LEU A 126 4.48 7.86 -5.01
N ILE A 127 4.71 7.44 -6.27
CA ILE A 127 3.70 6.72 -7.05
C ILE A 127 3.66 5.27 -6.57
N VAL A 128 2.50 4.82 -6.08
CA VAL A 128 2.30 3.46 -5.59
C VAL A 128 1.64 2.63 -6.67
N VAL A 129 2.38 1.66 -7.21
CA VAL A 129 1.92 0.75 -8.27
C VAL A 129 1.64 -0.63 -7.66
N THR A 130 0.37 -1.04 -7.68
CA THR A 130 -0.03 -2.40 -7.31
C THR A 130 -1.38 -2.77 -7.94
N ALA A 131 -1.86 -4.00 -7.75
CA ALA A 131 -3.17 -4.39 -8.26
C ALA A 131 -4.30 -3.54 -7.66
N SER A 132 -5.32 -3.20 -8.45
CA SER A 132 -6.43 -2.34 -8.00
C SER A 132 -7.11 -2.85 -6.71
N TYR A 133 -7.33 -4.16 -6.62
CA TYR A 133 -7.90 -4.81 -5.43
C TYR A 133 -6.98 -4.80 -4.20
N HIS A 134 -5.67 -4.64 -4.40
CA HIS A 134 -4.65 -4.64 -3.34
C HIS A 134 -4.32 -3.23 -2.85
N MET A 135 -4.70 -2.22 -3.64
CA MET A 135 -4.37 -0.81 -3.39
C MET A 135 -4.84 -0.31 -2.01
N PRO A 136 -6.10 -0.52 -1.56
CA PRO A 136 -6.55 0.04 -0.28
C PRO A 136 -5.73 -0.45 0.92
N ARG A 137 -5.39 -1.74 0.92
CA ARG A 137 -4.58 -2.35 1.98
C ARG A 137 -3.14 -1.88 1.94
N SER A 138 -2.58 -1.76 0.75
CA SER A 138 -1.21 -1.25 0.55
C SER A 138 -1.07 0.18 1.04
N LEU A 139 -2.02 1.06 0.69
CA LEU A 139 -2.01 2.46 1.13
C LEU A 139 -2.15 2.59 2.65
N ALA A 140 -2.98 1.75 3.30
CA ALA A 140 -3.13 1.77 4.75
C ALA A 140 -1.80 1.46 5.47
N GLU A 141 -1.08 0.42 5.03
CA GLU A 141 0.22 0.05 5.60
C GLU A 141 1.31 1.07 5.26
N LEU A 142 1.36 1.56 4.02
CA LEU A 142 2.31 2.58 3.61
C LEU A 142 2.10 3.89 4.38
N ALA A 143 0.87 4.33 4.59
CA ALA A 143 0.57 5.56 5.33
C ALA A 143 0.95 5.46 6.82
N LEU A 144 0.95 4.25 7.40
CA LEU A 144 1.48 4.02 8.74
C LEU A 144 3.00 4.19 8.79
N ALA A 145 3.70 3.60 7.82
CA ALA A 145 5.17 3.59 7.75
C ALA A 145 5.74 4.95 7.29
N LEU A 146 5.03 5.64 6.41
CA LEU A 146 5.42 6.89 5.74
C LEU A 146 4.36 7.98 5.95
N PRO A 147 4.18 8.46 7.20
CA PRO A 147 3.10 9.40 7.53
C PRO A 147 3.25 10.80 6.93
N SER A 148 4.46 11.15 6.48
CA SER A 148 4.78 12.48 5.92
C SER A 148 5.03 12.44 4.41
N THR A 149 4.86 11.28 3.77
CA THR A 149 5.08 11.10 2.33
C THR A 149 3.75 11.13 1.61
N GLU A 150 3.67 11.88 0.52
CA GLU A 150 2.52 11.84 -0.37
C GLU A 150 2.48 10.51 -1.13
N LEU A 151 1.40 9.75 -0.98
CA LEU A 151 1.21 8.47 -1.65
C LEU A 151 0.19 8.61 -2.78
N ILE A 152 0.66 8.52 -4.02
CA ILE A 152 -0.16 8.69 -5.22
C ILE A 152 -0.53 7.31 -5.77
N PRO A 153 -1.79 6.86 -5.64
CA PRO A 153 -2.18 5.53 -6.09
C PRO A 153 -2.22 5.43 -7.62
N HIS A 154 -1.54 4.42 -8.16
CA HIS A 154 -1.57 4.05 -9.57
C HIS A 154 -1.96 2.57 -9.72
N PRO A 155 -3.27 2.25 -9.67
CA PRO A 155 -3.73 0.86 -9.63
C PRO A 155 -3.63 0.20 -11.00
N VAL A 156 -3.10 -1.03 -11.02
CA VAL A 156 -3.08 -1.90 -12.19
C VAL A 156 -4.28 -2.84 -12.15
N ILE A 157 -5.10 -2.81 -13.19
CA ILE A 157 -6.25 -3.72 -13.30
C ILE A 157 -5.77 -5.03 -13.92
N PRO A 158 -5.95 -6.18 -13.26
CA PRO A 158 -5.60 -7.46 -13.85
C PRO A 158 -6.41 -7.74 -15.13
N ASN A 159 -5.79 -8.37 -16.13
CA ASN A 159 -6.44 -8.66 -17.42
C ASN A 159 -7.70 -9.54 -17.32
N ASN A 160 -7.82 -10.33 -16.24
CA ASN A 160 -8.95 -11.21 -15.99
C ASN A 160 -10.09 -10.55 -15.17
N PHE A 161 -9.98 -9.25 -14.84
CA PHE A 161 -11.04 -8.51 -14.16
C PHE A 161 -11.99 -7.90 -15.20
N PRO A 162 -13.23 -8.40 -15.31
CA PRO A 162 -14.18 -7.82 -16.24
C PRO A 162 -14.63 -6.44 -15.71
N PRO A 163 -14.80 -5.45 -16.60
CA PRO A 163 -15.18 -4.08 -16.22
C PRO A 163 -16.59 -3.98 -15.63
N THR A 164 -17.46 -4.95 -15.97
CA THR A 164 -18.82 -5.03 -15.46
C THR A 164 -19.13 -6.47 -15.06
N ARG A 165 -20.13 -6.67 -14.19
CA ARG A 165 -20.61 -8.00 -13.78
C ARG A 165 -19.53 -8.92 -13.20
N TRP A 166 -18.49 -8.35 -12.59
CA TRP A 166 -17.41 -9.10 -11.91
C TRP A 166 -17.95 -10.12 -10.89
N TRP A 167 -19.11 -9.84 -10.28
CA TRP A 167 -19.78 -10.72 -9.33
C TRP A 167 -20.27 -12.05 -9.94
N LEU A 168 -20.36 -12.15 -11.27
CA LEU A 168 -20.65 -13.41 -11.97
C LEU A 168 -19.41 -14.31 -12.11
N HIS A 169 -18.22 -13.77 -11.87
CA HIS A 169 -16.96 -14.50 -11.98
C HIS A 169 -16.50 -14.95 -10.59
N ALA A 170 -16.57 -16.26 -10.33
CA ALA A 170 -16.26 -16.83 -9.03
C ALA A 170 -14.81 -16.54 -8.59
N SER A 171 -13.84 -16.57 -9.52
CA SER A 171 -12.44 -16.26 -9.23
C SER A 171 -12.25 -14.82 -8.76
N VAL A 172 -12.80 -13.86 -9.51
CA VAL A 172 -12.72 -12.43 -9.19
C VAL A 172 -13.42 -12.13 -7.86
N THR A 173 -14.63 -12.66 -7.68
CA THR A 173 -15.39 -12.49 -6.43
C THR A 173 -14.62 -13.05 -5.23
N ARG A 174 -14.03 -14.24 -5.35
CA ARG A 174 -13.20 -14.84 -4.30
C ARG A 174 -11.98 -13.99 -3.97
N THR A 175 -11.30 -13.45 -4.99
CA THR A 175 -10.15 -12.55 -4.80
C THR A 175 -10.57 -11.29 -4.04
N LEU A 176 -11.65 -10.64 -4.46
CA LEU A 176 -12.16 -9.43 -3.80
C LEU A 176 -12.59 -9.67 -2.36
N VAL A 177 -13.31 -10.76 -2.09
CA VAL A 177 -13.71 -11.13 -0.71
C VAL A 177 -12.46 -11.39 0.15
N SER A 178 -11.48 -12.14 -0.37
CA SER A 178 -10.25 -12.42 0.37
C SER A 178 -9.48 -11.14 0.70
N GLU A 179 -9.34 -10.23 -0.27
CA GLU A 179 -8.65 -8.96 -0.04
C GLU A 179 -9.42 -8.02 0.87
N TYR A 180 -10.75 -8.01 0.81
CA TYR A 180 -11.57 -7.25 1.75
C TYR A 180 -11.31 -7.68 3.20
N PHE A 181 -11.29 -8.99 3.48
CA PHE A 181 -10.99 -9.49 4.82
C PHE A 181 -9.55 -9.21 5.28
N LYS A 182 -8.58 -9.17 4.36
CA LYS A 182 -7.21 -8.74 4.68
C LYS A 182 -7.11 -7.24 4.90
N PHE A 183 -7.94 -6.44 4.23
CA PHE A 183 -7.96 -4.99 4.32
C PHE A 183 -8.50 -4.51 5.67
N LEU A 184 -9.53 -5.16 6.21
CA LEU A 184 -10.14 -4.79 7.50
C LEU A 184 -9.14 -4.59 8.66
N PRO A 185 -8.22 -5.53 8.97
CA PRO A 185 -7.26 -5.34 10.04
C PRO A 185 -6.26 -4.20 9.75
N ALA A 186 -5.80 -4.04 8.51
CA ALA A 186 -4.92 -2.94 8.11
C ALA A 186 -5.62 -1.58 8.27
N ALA A 187 -6.89 -1.48 7.87
CA ALA A 187 -7.69 -0.27 8.04
C ALA A 187 -7.95 0.05 9.53
N ALA A 188 -8.22 -0.97 10.34
CA ALA A 188 -8.38 -0.81 11.78
C ALA A 188 -7.08 -0.30 12.43
N HIS A 189 -5.93 -0.92 12.08
CA HIS A 189 -4.62 -0.51 12.57
C HIS A 189 -4.29 0.93 12.19
N PHE A 190 -4.49 1.31 10.92
CA PHE A 190 -4.31 2.68 10.44
C PHE A 190 -5.21 3.68 11.19
N THR A 191 -6.49 3.35 11.36
CA THR A 191 -7.45 4.23 12.05
C THR A 191 -7.07 4.43 13.52
N ILE A 192 -6.73 3.35 14.23
CA ILE A 192 -6.29 3.41 15.63
C ILE A 192 -5.01 4.24 15.76
N ALA A 193 -4.01 3.99 14.91
CA ALA A 193 -2.75 4.74 14.95
C ALA A 193 -2.97 6.23 14.67
N ARG A 194 -3.85 6.57 13.71
CA ARG A 194 -4.21 7.96 13.41
C ARG A 194 -4.91 8.63 14.59
N LEU A 195 -5.84 7.93 15.24
CA LEU A 195 -6.51 8.44 16.44
C LEU A 195 -5.52 8.70 17.57
N LEU A 196 -4.64 7.75 17.87
CA LEU A 196 -3.61 7.89 18.92
C LEU A 196 -2.67 9.08 18.66
N ARG A 197 -2.21 9.26 17.41
CA ARG A 197 -1.40 10.42 17.01
C ARG A 197 -2.15 11.73 17.14
N SER A 198 -3.42 11.76 16.72
CA SER A 198 -4.25 12.98 16.84
C SER A 198 -4.48 13.41 18.29
N THR A 199 -4.49 12.44 19.21
CA THR A 199 -4.62 12.70 20.65
C THR A 199 -3.29 13.04 21.35
N GLN A 200 -2.15 12.86 20.68
CA GLN A 200 -0.81 13.07 21.24
C GLN A 200 0.04 14.01 20.36
N PRO A 201 -0.33 15.30 20.22
CA PRO A 201 0.48 16.22 19.41
C PRO A 201 1.86 16.53 20.03
N ASN A 202 2.04 16.39 21.36
CA ASN A 202 3.24 16.85 22.08
C ASN A 202 3.85 15.85 23.11
N SER A 203 3.53 14.56 23.09
CA SER A 203 4.12 13.62 24.06
C SER A 203 5.30 12.87 23.47
N VAL A 204 6.46 13.51 23.53
CA VAL A 204 7.72 12.79 23.69
C VAL A 204 8.21 13.19 25.08
N ALA A 205 8.53 12.20 25.91
CA ALA A 205 9.28 12.39 27.12
C ALA A 205 10.55 13.19 26.79
N GLU A 206 10.50 14.49 27.02
CA GLU A 206 11.67 15.36 27.03
C GLU A 206 12.40 15.04 28.32
N MET A 207 13.46 14.23 28.22
CA MET A 207 14.39 14.09 29.33
C MET A 207 15.04 15.47 29.52
N PRO A 208 14.94 16.11 30.70
CA PRO A 208 15.62 17.37 30.92
C PRO A 208 17.11 17.16 30.68
N ALA A 209 17.70 18.00 29.82
CA ALA A 209 19.12 18.01 29.60
C ALA A 209 19.85 18.14 30.95
N GLU A 210 20.78 17.21 31.24
CA GLU A 210 21.72 17.39 32.34
C GLU A 210 22.44 18.73 32.14
N ASN A 211 22.28 19.63 33.11
CA ASN A 211 22.96 20.92 33.12
C ASN A 211 24.45 20.69 33.41
N PRO A 212 25.38 20.98 32.47
CA PRO A 212 26.81 20.80 32.72
C PRO A 212 27.44 22.00 33.47
N ALA A 213 26.65 22.86 34.11
CA ALA A 213 27.14 23.97 34.91
C ALA A 213 26.95 23.74 36.41
N ALA A 214 27.70 22.79 36.97
CA ALA A 214 28.04 22.76 38.40
C ALA A 214 29.54 22.48 38.54
N GLY A 215 30.34 23.51 38.21
CA GLY A 215 31.76 23.55 38.43
C GLY A 215 32.27 24.98 38.31
N ILE A 216 32.89 25.49 39.40
CA ILE A 216 33.56 26.79 39.56
C ILE A 216 32.54 27.94 39.80
N PHE A 217 32.26 28.38 41.02
CA PHE A 217 33.15 28.95 42.05
C PHE A 217 32.72 28.58 43.48
#